data_AF-A0A964TG31-F1
#
_entry.id   AF-A0A964TG31-F1
#
_cell.length_a   1.000
_cell.length_b   1.000
_cell.length_c   1.000
_cell.angle_alpha   90.00
_cell.angle_beta   90.00
_cell.angle_gamma   90.00
#
_symmetry.space_group_name_H-M   'P 1'
#
loop_
_entity.id
_entity.type
_entity.pdbx_description
1 polymer ?
#
loop_
_entity_poly.entity_id
_entity_poly.type
_entity_poly.pdbx_seq_one_letter_code
_entity_poly.pdbx_strand_id
1 'polypeptide(L)'
;NGKRAEISLKRYVSVNEWDENRGRLHGLTHKARLLNSYLDEVYGEIMDTHKQLLREDKIITSQAIKARYLGQDEEHKTLMELIKYHYESQKSKLRPGTIKNYYGTEKYLKRFLEHTRRIQDINLKRLNYKFITDFENYLINGPDLQKGKKCTNNGAMKHLERLRKMVNLAV
;
A
#
# COMPACT_ATOMS: atom_id res chain seq x y z
N ASN A 1 -13.74 -22.20 -12.29
CA ASN A 1 -13.65 -23.09 -11.10
C ASN A 1 -14.90 -23.03 -10.20
N GLY A 2 -16.01 -22.37 -10.60
CA GLY A 2 -17.30 -22.44 -9.88
C GLY A 2 -17.34 -21.79 -8.48
N LYS A 3 -16.23 -21.23 -8.00
CA LYS A 3 -16.11 -20.67 -6.64
C LYS A 3 -16.74 -19.27 -6.57
N ARG A 4 -17.50 -19.01 -5.51
CA ARG A 4 -18.14 -17.72 -5.23
C ARG A 4 -17.38 -16.93 -4.16
N ALA A 5 -17.47 -15.60 -4.22
CA ALA A 5 -16.96 -14.70 -3.21
C ALA A 5 -18.00 -13.57 -3.01
N GLU A 6 -18.18 -13.15 -1.76
CA GLU A 6 -19.22 -12.17 -1.40
C GLU A 6 -18.60 -10.88 -0.86
N ILE A 7 -19.26 -9.74 -1.15
CA ILE A 7 -18.84 -8.40 -0.73
C ILE A 7 -20.05 -7.68 -0.15
N SER A 8 -19.90 -7.08 1.03
CA SER A 8 -20.95 -6.25 1.64
C SER A 8 -20.75 -4.80 1.22
N LEU A 9 -21.77 -4.21 0.57
CA LEU A 9 -21.76 -2.80 0.15
C LEU A 9 -22.11 -1.81 1.27
N LYS A 10 -22.34 -2.32 2.50
CA LYS A 10 -22.68 -1.52 3.70
C LYS A 10 -23.87 -0.57 3.51
N ARG A 11 -24.78 -0.91 2.60
CA ARG A 11 -26.08 -0.24 2.41
C ARG A 11 -27.21 -1.18 2.83
N TYR A 12 -28.27 -0.59 3.37
CA TYR A 12 -29.40 -1.33 3.94
C TYR A 12 -30.70 -0.84 3.30
N VAL A 13 -31.62 -1.77 3.07
CA VAL A 13 -32.96 -1.51 2.56
C VAL A 13 -33.96 -2.41 3.26
N SER A 14 -35.24 -2.02 3.23
CA SER A 14 -36.30 -2.88 3.72
C SER A 14 -36.44 -4.08 2.80
N VAL A 15 -36.64 -5.28 3.37
CA VAL A 15 -36.86 -6.52 2.61
C VAL A 15 -38.04 -6.37 1.67
N ASN A 16 -39.08 -5.64 2.09
CA ASN A 16 -40.28 -5.40 1.29
C ASN A 16 -40.03 -4.49 0.08
N GLU A 17 -38.90 -3.78 0.00
CA GLU A 17 -38.51 -2.92 -1.13
C GLU A 17 -37.58 -3.64 -2.13
N TRP A 18 -37.08 -4.82 -1.76
CA TRP A 18 -36.10 -5.59 -2.53
C TRP A 18 -36.79 -6.62 -3.43
N ASP A 19 -36.38 -6.67 -4.70
CA ASP A 19 -36.75 -7.72 -5.62
C ASP A 19 -35.62 -8.77 -5.65
N GLU A 20 -35.87 -9.94 -5.05
CA GLU A 20 -34.89 -11.02 -4.95
C GLU A 20 -34.49 -11.59 -6.31
N ASN A 21 -35.43 -11.67 -7.26
CA ASN A 21 -35.17 -12.22 -8.58
C ASN A 21 -34.30 -11.28 -9.42
N ARG A 22 -34.52 -9.97 -9.28
CA ARG A 22 -33.74 -8.95 -9.99
C ARG A 22 -32.47 -8.54 -9.25
N GLY A 23 -32.38 -8.81 -7.95
CA GLY A 23 -31.29 -8.36 -7.08
C GLY A 23 -31.20 -6.84 -6.96
N ARG A 24 -32.35 -6.15 -6.97
CA ARG A 24 -32.46 -4.67 -7.06
C ARG A 24 -33.72 -4.18 -6.37
N LEU A 25 -33.86 -2.86 -6.18
CA LEU A 25 -35.09 -2.30 -5.61
C LEU A 25 -36.21 -2.27 -6.65
N HIS A 26 -37.42 -2.60 -6.22
CA HIS A 26 -38.61 -2.45 -7.07
C HIS A 26 -39.13 -1.00 -7.07
N GLY A 27 -40.00 -0.71 -8.05
CA GLY A 27 -40.62 0.59 -8.21
C GLY A 27 -39.75 1.66 -8.87
N LEU A 28 -40.31 2.87 -8.93
CA LEU A 28 -39.74 4.02 -9.65
C LEU A 28 -39.41 5.20 -8.73
N THR A 29 -39.36 4.96 -7.42
CA THR A 29 -39.05 6.00 -6.43
C THR A 29 -37.64 6.56 -6.65
N HIS A 30 -37.42 7.81 -6.25
CA HIS A 30 -36.08 8.42 -6.31
C HIS A 30 -35.03 7.57 -5.59
N LYS A 31 -35.38 7.03 -4.41
CA LYS A 31 -34.55 6.10 -3.63
C LYS A 31 -34.20 4.83 -4.41
N ALA A 32 -35.19 4.20 -5.05
CA ALA A 32 -34.98 2.99 -5.85
C ALA A 32 -34.04 3.27 -7.03
N ARG A 33 -34.24 4.38 -7.76
CA ARG A 33 -33.36 4.79 -8.86
C ARG A 33 -31.93 5.03 -8.38
N LEU A 34 -31.74 5.80 -7.31
CA LEU A 34 -30.41 6.12 -6.79
C LEU A 34 -29.63 4.86 -6.36
N LEU A 35 -30.28 3.98 -5.60
CA LEU A 35 -29.62 2.75 -5.17
C LEU A 35 -29.36 1.80 -6.33
N ASN A 36 -30.30 1.67 -7.27
CA ASN A 36 -30.10 0.85 -8.46
C ASN A 36 -28.94 1.38 -9.31
N SER A 37 -28.83 2.70 -9.54
CA SER A 37 -27.68 3.28 -10.24
C SER A 37 -26.36 3.01 -9.53
N TYR A 38 -26.33 3.08 -8.20
CA TYR A 38 -25.14 2.70 -7.42
C TYR A 38 -24.78 1.21 -7.59
N LEU A 39 -25.77 0.31 -7.65
CA LEU A 39 -25.52 -1.12 -7.93
C LEU A 39 -24.93 -1.34 -9.32
N ASP A 40 -25.36 -0.56 -10.34
CA ASP A 40 -24.76 -0.62 -11.69
C ASP A 40 -23.30 -0.13 -11.68
N GLU A 41 -23.02 0.95 -10.94
CA GLU A 41 -21.67 1.48 -10.78
C GLU A 41 -20.73 0.43 -10.15
N VAL A 42 -21.15 -0.17 -9.03
CA VAL A 42 -20.41 -1.26 -8.38
C VAL A 42 -20.17 -2.44 -9.32
N TYR A 43 -21.18 -2.82 -10.11
CA TYR A 43 -21.02 -3.87 -11.10
C TYR A 43 -19.99 -3.50 -12.18
N GLY A 44 -20.02 -2.25 -12.64
CA GLY A 44 -19.02 -1.70 -13.57
C GLY A 44 -17.60 -1.77 -13.01
N GLU A 45 -17.39 -1.35 -11.77
CA GLU A 45 -16.09 -1.40 -11.09
C GLU A 45 -15.56 -2.84 -10.94
N ILE A 46 -16.44 -3.81 -10.65
CA ILE A 46 -16.08 -5.23 -10.58
C ILE A 46 -15.64 -5.75 -11.97
N MET A 47 -16.34 -5.35 -13.04
CA MET A 47 -15.98 -5.72 -14.41
C MET A 47 -14.64 -5.08 -14.83
N ASP A 48 -14.40 -3.84 -14.45
CA ASP A 48 -13.13 -3.18 -14.73
C ASP A 48 -11.96 -3.79 -13.94
N THR A 49 -12.20 -4.19 -12.70
CA THR A 49 -11.27 -5.00 -11.90
C THR A 49 -10.88 -6.29 -12.63
N HIS A 50 -11.86 -7.02 -13.16
CA HIS A 50 -11.58 -8.22 -13.96
C HIS A 50 -10.72 -7.90 -15.19
N LYS A 51 -11.03 -6.83 -15.94
CA LYS A 51 -10.23 -6.40 -17.09
C LYS A 51 -8.81 -5.99 -16.71
N GLN A 52 -8.59 -5.40 -15.52
CA GLN A 52 -7.26 -5.06 -15.04
C GLN A 52 -6.44 -6.33 -14.75
N LEU A 53 -7.01 -7.27 -13.98
CA LEU A 53 -6.35 -8.55 -13.69
C LEU A 53 -5.99 -9.32 -14.97
N LEU A 54 -6.88 -9.29 -15.97
CA LEU A 54 -6.61 -9.88 -17.29
C LEU A 54 -5.46 -9.20 -18.01
N ARG A 55 -5.41 -7.86 -18.02
CA ARG A 55 -4.32 -7.09 -18.66
C ARG A 55 -2.97 -7.27 -17.98
N GLU A 56 -2.97 -7.58 -16.69
CA GLU A 56 -1.77 -7.84 -15.88
C GLU A 56 -1.32 -9.32 -15.94
N ASP A 57 -1.96 -10.16 -16.77
CA ASP A 57 -1.73 -11.61 -16.84
C ASP A 57 -1.80 -12.31 -15.46
N LYS A 58 -2.61 -11.77 -14.54
CA LYS A 58 -2.82 -12.35 -13.20
C LYS A 58 -3.83 -13.49 -13.26
N ILE A 59 -3.70 -14.44 -12.33
CA ILE A 59 -4.67 -15.54 -12.19
C ILE A 59 -6.03 -14.98 -11.77
N ILE A 60 -7.01 -15.09 -12.66
CA ILE A 60 -8.36 -14.61 -12.41
C ILE A 60 -9.13 -15.63 -11.57
N THR A 61 -9.46 -15.25 -10.34
CA THR A 61 -10.36 -15.98 -9.44
C THR A 61 -11.36 -15.03 -8.81
N SER A 62 -12.50 -15.53 -8.33
CA SER A 62 -13.48 -14.72 -7.60
C SER A 62 -12.88 -14.04 -6.38
N GLN A 63 -11.93 -14.70 -5.70
CA GLN A 63 -11.20 -14.12 -4.59
C GLN A 63 -10.21 -13.02 -5.04
N ALA A 64 -9.54 -13.18 -6.18
CA ALA A 64 -8.65 -12.15 -6.73
C ALA A 64 -9.42 -10.90 -7.18
N ILE A 65 -10.58 -11.07 -7.82
CA ILE A 65 -11.48 -9.96 -8.16
C ILE A 65 -11.95 -9.24 -6.90
N LYS A 66 -12.43 -9.99 -5.90
CA LYS A 66 -12.83 -9.42 -4.60
C LYS A 66 -11.68 -8.67 -3.93
N ALA A 67 -10.49 -9.28 -3.90
CA ALA A 67 -9.32 -8.66 -3.31
C ALA A 67 -9.00 -7.35 -4.05
N ARG A 68 -9.00 -7.32 -5.38
CA ARG A 68 -8.71 -6.11 -6.16
C ARG A 68 -9.74 -5.02 -5.99
N TYR A 69 -11.01 -5.40 -6.02
CA TYR A 69 -12.11 -4.47 -5.77
C TYR A 69 -12.02 -3.82 -4.38
N LEU A 70 -11.61 -4.59 -3.37
CA LEU A 70 -11.42 -4.10 -2.00
C LEU A 70 -10.03 -3.46 -1.75
N GLY A 71 -9.16 -3.39 -2.76
CA GLY A 71 -7.77 -2.92 -2.62
C GLY A 71 -6.87 -3.83 -1.77
N GLN A 72 -7.22 -5.10 -1.65
CA GLN A 72 -6.55 -6.16 -0.89
C GLN A 72 -5.75 -7.13 -1.75
N ASP A 73 -5.77 -7.02 -3.10
CA ASP A 73 -4.98 -7.91 -3.97
C ASP A 73 -3.51 -7.53 -4.03
N GLU A 74 -3.20 -6.30 -3.64
CA GLU A 74 -1.84 -5.91 -3.41
C GLU A 74 -1.46 -6.31 -2.00
N GLU A 75 -0.56 -7.30 -1.89
CA GLU A 75 0.39 -7.32 -0.79
C GLU A 75 1.18 -6.02 -0.90
N HIS A 76 0.65 -4.98 -0.27
CA HIS A 76 1.35 -3.73 -0.14
C HIS A 76 2.58 -4.00 0.72
N LYS A 77 3.69 -4.31 0.06
CA LYS A 77 4.98 -4.36 0.72
C LYS A 77 5.15 -3.04 1.45
N THR A 78 5.51 -3.16 2.70
CA THR A 78 5.84 -2.05 3.57
C THR A 78 7.32 -1.70 3.42
N LEU A 79 7.71 -0.54 3.95
CA LEU A 79 9.11 -0.14 3.99
C LEU A 79 9.94 -1.12 4.83
N MET A 80 9.43 -1.63 5.96
CA MET A 80 10.19 -2.57 6.78
C MET A 80 10.30 -3.95 6.13
N GLU A 81 9.24 -4.44 5.47
CA GLU A 81 9.31 -5.69 4.69
C GLU A 81 10.31 -5.57 3.54
N LEU A 82 10.36 -4.42 2.86
CA LEU A 82 11.35 -4.15 1.83
C LEU A 82 12.78 -4.20 2.37
N ILE A 83 13.03 -3.57 3.51
CA ILE A 83 14.36 -3.57 4.14
C ILE A 83 14.76 -5.00 4.54
N LYS A 84 13.83 -5.77 5.12
CA LYS A 84 14.06 -7.17 5.47
C LYS A 84 14.37 -8.02 4.23
N TYR A 85 13.58 -7.88 3.17
CA TYR A 85 13.81 -8.57 1.90
C TYR A 85 15.18 -8.21 1.28
N HIS A 86 15.56 -6.93 1.30
CA HIS A 86 16.86 -6.49 0.84
C HIS A 86 18.00 -7.13 1.63
N TYR A 87 17.87 -7.19 2.96
CA TYR A 87 18.84 -7.85 3.83
C TYR A 87 18.96 -9.34 3.50
N GLU A 88 17.86 -10.08 3.48
CA GLU A 88 17.86 -11.51 3.25
C GLU A 88 18.41 -11.87 1.85
N SER A 89 18.05 -11.09 0.83
CA SER A 89 18.50 -11.34 -0.56
C SER A 89 19.95 -10.94 -0.86
N GLN A 90 20.53 -10.00 -0.10
CA GLN A 90 21.87 -9.47 -0.37
C GLN A 90 22.91 -9.76 0.71
N LYS A 91 22.53 -10.35 1.86
CA LYS A 91 23.44 -10.64 2.98
C LYS A 91 24.69 -11.43 2.56
N SER A 92 24.56 -12.38 1.63
CA SER A 92 25.68 -13.19 1.14
C SER A 92 26.60 -12.46 0.17
N LYS A 93 26.13 -11.36 -0.44
CA LYS A 93 26.85 -10.59 -1.48
C LYS A 93 27.50 -9.32 -0.94
N LEU A 94 27.01 -8.79 0.18
CA LEU A 94 27.46 -7.52 0.73
C LEU A 94 28.57 -7.70 1.76
N ARG A 95 29.58 -6.84 1.69
CA ARG A 95 30.62 -6.75 2.73
C ARG A 95 30.00 -6.33 4.07
N PRO A 96 30.52 -6.80 5.22
CA PRO A 96 29.97 -6.47 6.55
C PRO A 96 29.80 -4.97 6.82
N GLY A 97 30.76 -4.14 6.39
CA GLY A 97 30.67 -2.69 6.53
C GLY A 97 29.49 -2.07 5.78
N THR A 98 29.17 -2.61 4.59
CA THR A 98 28.01 -2.18 3.81
C THR A 98 26.71 -2.55 4.49
N ILE A 99 26.61 -3.77 5.03
CA ILE A 99 25.45 -4.23 5.82
C ILE A 99 25.22 -3.31 7.02
N LYS A 100 26.28 -2.97 7.78
CA LYS A 100 26.22 -2.03 8.91
C LYS A 100 25.64 -0.67 8.51
N ASN A 101 25.99 -0.18 7.32
CA ASN A 101 25.47 1.08 6.82
C ASN A 101 23.97 1.03 6.49
N TYR A 102 23.46 -0.09 5.95
CA TYR A 102 22.03 -0.28 5.73
C TYR A 102 21.25 -0.34 7.04
N TYR A 103 21.77 -1.02 8.06
CA TYR A 103 21.18 -0.99 9.40
C TYR A 103 21.12 0.43 9.98
N GLY A 104 22.15 1.25 9.71
CA GLY A 104 22.12 2.67 10.06
C GLY A 104 20.95 3.41 9.41
N THR A 105 20.73 3.20 8.11
CA THR A 105 19.60 3.78 7.39
C THR A 105 18.25 3.28 7.93
N GLU A 106 18.09 1.97 8.16
CA GLU A 106 16.87 1.38 8.74
C GLU A 106 16.52 2.04 10.08
N LYS A 107 17.52 2.16 10.97
CA LYS A 107 17.34 2.78 12.28
C LYS A 107 16.83 4.21 12.18
N TYR A 108 17.36 4.98 11.24
CA TYR A 108 16.95 6.38 11.05
C TYR A 108 15.57 6.49 10.41
N LEU A 109 15.22 5.60 9.48
CA LEU A 109 13.86 5.52 8.94
C LEU A 109 12.83 5.21 10.02
N LYS A 110 13.09 4.22 10.88
CA LYS A 110 12.21 3.89 12.02
C LYS A 110 12.00 5.09 12.95
N ARG A 111 13.08 5.78 13.31
CA ARG A 111 13.01 6.99 14.15
C ARG A 111 12.26 8.13 13.49
N PHE A 112 12.47 8.34 12.20
CA PHE A 112 11.75 9.33 11.41
C PHE A 112 10.24 9.06 11.43
N LEU A 113 9.83 7.82 11.12
CA LEU A 113 8.42 7.42 11.10
C LEU A 113 7.75 7.61 12.47
N GLU A 114 8.42 7.18 13.53
CA GLU A 114 7.91 7.31 14.88
C GLU A 114 7.78 8.78 15.30
N HIS A 115 8.81 9.59 15.05
CA HIS A 115 8.83 10.99 15.48
C HIS A 115 7.87 11.88 14.70
N THR A 116 7.78 11.69 13.38
CA THR A 116 7.01 12.59 12.50
C THR A 116 5.58 12.14 12.28
N ARG A 117 5.32 10.83 12.35
CA ARG A 117 4.02 10.25 11.97
C ARG A 117 3.41 9.35 13.04
N ARG A 118 4.12 9.04 14.13
CA ARG A 118 3.69 8.10 15.19
C ARG A 118 3.28 6.74 14.63
N ILE A 119 4.01 6.27 13.63
CA ILE A 119 3.84 4.97 13.01
C ILE A 119 5.17 4.23 12.98
N GLN A 120 5.11 2.90 13.02
CA GLN A 120 6.30 2.04 12.98
C GLN A 120 6.67 1.63 11.55
N ASP A 121 5.72 1.73 10.62
CA ASP A 121 5.89 1.31 9.23
C ASP A 121 5.02 2.12 8.27
N ILE A 122 5.34 2.05 6.98
CA ILE A 122 4.63 2.74 5.92
C ILE A 122 4.58 1.89 4.65
N ASN A 123 3.43 1.91 3.98
CA ASN A 123 3.23 1.28 2.68
C ASN A 123 4.14 1.92 1.61
N LEU A 124 4.79 1.11 0.75
CA LEU A 124 5.68 1.61 -0.30
C LEU A 124 5.01 2.62 -1.24
N LYS A 125 3.69 2.51 -1.49
CA LYS A 125 2.92 3.49 -2.28
C LYS A 125 2.95 4.91 -1.72
N ARG A 126 3.23 5.07 -0.42
CA ARG A 126 3.31 6.37 0.25
C ARG A 126 4.72 6.96 0.23
N LEU A 127 5.70 6.29 -0.37
CA LEU A 127 7.07 6.79 -0.57
C LEU A 127 7.12 7.74 -1.77
N ASN A 128 6.38 8.85 -1.70
CA ASN A 128 6.37 9.89 -2.72
C ASN A 128 7.53 10.90 -2.51
N TYR A 129 7.67 11.86 -3.42
CA TYR A 129 8.69 12.91 -3.34
C TYR A 129 8.68 13.62 -1.98
N LYS A 130 7.49 13.95 -1.46
CA LYS A 130 7.34 14.58 -0.14
C LYS A 130 7.93 13.72 0.97
N PHE A 131 7.71 12.41 0.97
CA PHE A 131 8.33 11.51 1.96
C PHE A 131 9.86 11.60 1.92
N ILE A 132 10.46 11.62 0.72
CA ILE A 132 11.90 11.68 0.54
C ILE A 132 12.47 12.99 1.08
N THR A 133 11.86 14.13 0.72
CA THR A 133 12.25 15.46 1.20
C THR A 133 12.05 15.60 2.72
N ASP A 134 10.94 15.10 3.27
CA ASP A 134 10.68 15.13 4.70
C ASP A 134 11.72 14.30 5.47
N PHE A 135 12.10 13.13 4.93
CA PHE A 135 13.15 12.29 5.52
C PHE A 135 14.53 12.94 5.44
N GLU A 136 14.90 13.55 4.31
CA GLU A 136 16.14 14.32 4.17
C GLU A 136 16.22 15.45 5.20
N ASN A 137 15.16 16.25 5.30
CA ASN A 137 15.06 17.33 6.28
C ASN A 137 15.17 16.81 7.71
N TYR A 138 14.55 15.66 8.01
CA TYR A 138 14.69 15.03 9.33
C TYR A 138 16.13 14.60 9.61
N LEU A 139 16.88 14.12 8.63
CA LEU A 139 18.28 13.74 8.83
C LEU A 139 19.16 14.94 9.16
N ILE A 140 18.98 16.06 8.45
CA ILE A 140 19.84 17.25 8.54
C ILE A 140 19.43 18.14 9.72
N ASN A 141 18.13 18.42 9.85
CA ASN A 141 17.59 19.43 10.76
C ASN A 141 16.85 18.83 11.97
N GLY A 142 16.62 17.52 11.96
CA GLY A 142 15.89 16.83 13.03
C GLY A 142 16.72 16.63 14.31
N PRO A 143 16.19 15.82 15.24
CA PRO A 143 16.87 15.51 16.49
C PRO A 143 18.17 14.74 16.26
N ASP A 144 19.06 14.80 17.23
CA ASP A 144 20.34 14.10 17.22
C ASP A 144 20.16 12.59 16.97
N LEU A 145 20.62 12.14 15.81
CA LEU A 145 20.51 10.74 15.40
C LEU A 145 21.53 9.85 16.14
N GLN A 146 22.61 10.45 16.64
CA GLN A 146 23.60 9.84 17.52
C GLN A 146 23.92 10.84 18.64
N LYS A 147 24.35 10.35 19.81
CA LYS A 147 24.64 11.20 20.99
C LYS A 147 25.46 12.43 20.60
N GLY A 148 24.83 13.61 20.58
CA GLY A 148 25.45 14.90 20.30
C GLY A 148 25.90 15.13 18.85
N LYS A 149 25.42 14.36 17.86
CA LYS A 149 25.86 14.46 16.47
C LYS A 149 24.68 14.50 15.49
N LYS A 150 24.59 15.62 14.77
CA LYS A 150 23.71 15.82 13.61
C LYS A 150 24.24 15.11 12.36
N CYS A 151 23.35 14.73 11.44
CA CYS A 151 23.76 14.22 10.14
C CYS A 151 24.28 15.36 9.27
N THR A 152 25.36 15.13 8.54
CA THR A 152 25.83 16.07 7.51
C THR A 152 25.07 15.87 6.21
N ASN A 153 25.08 16.85 5.31
CA ASN A 153 24.46 16.74 3.98
C ASN A 153 24.98 15.50 3.22
N ASN A 154 26.30 15.25 3.24
CA ASN A 154 26.88 14.06 2.64
C ASN A 154 26.36 12.76 3.27
N GLY A 155 26.21 12.75 4.60
CA GLY A 155 25.60 11.63 5.32
C GLY A 155 24.16 11.39 4.92
N ALA A 156 23.36 12.45 4.84
CA ALA A 156 21.95 12.40 4.42
C ALA A 156 21.83 11.81 3.00
N MET A 157 22.63 12.30 2.05
CA MET A 157 22.68 11.77 0.69
C MET A 157 23.00 10.26 0.65
N LYS A 158 23.93 9.78 1.48
CA LYS A 158 24.22 8.34 1.58
C LYS A 158 23.06 7.52 2.13
N HIS A 159 22.23 8.06 3.01
CA HIS A 159 21.02 7.38 3.47
C HIS A 159 19.95 7.35 2.35
N LEU A 160 19.78 8.46 1.62
CA LEU A 160 18.86 8.53 0.48
C LEU A 160 19.27 7.60 -0.66
N GLU A 161 20.56 7.53 -1.01
CA GLU A 161 21.09 6.58 -2.00
C GLU A 161 20.74 5.12 -1.64
N ARG A 162 20.90 4.75 -0.36
CA ARG A 162 20.56 3.40 0.12
C ARG A 162 19.05 3.15 0.12
N LEU A 163 18.25 4.12 0.53
CA LEU A 163 16.79 4.03 0.44
C LEU A 163 16.35 3.80 -1.01
N ARG A 164 16.85 4.61 -1.94
CA ARG A 164 16.59 4.46 -3.38
C ARG A 164 16.99 3.08 -3.88
N LYS A 165 18.16 2.57 -3.49
CA LYS A 165 18.62 1.23 -3.87
C LYS A 165 17.70 0.12 -3.34
N MET A 166 17.16 0.24 -2.13
CA MET A 166 16.18 -0.70 -1.61
C MET A 166 14.87 -0.61 -2.38
N VAL A 167 14.34 0.60 -2.60
CA VAL A 167 13.06 0.81 -3.32
C VAL A 167 13.12 0.28 -4.74
N ASN A 168 14.23 0.48 -5.46
CA ASN A 168 14.41 -0.03 -6.82
C ASN A 168 14.45 -1.57 -6.92
N LEU A 169 14.58 -2.30 -5.80
CA LEU A 169 14.50 -3.77 -5.79
C LEU A 169 13.08 -4.29 -5.51
N ALA A 170 12.17 -3.42 -5.08
CA ALA A 170 10.76 -3.75 -4.85
C ALA A 170 9.87 -3.51 -6.07
N VAL A 171 10.31 -2.66 -7.00
CA VAL A 171 9.61 -2.33 -8.25
C VAL A 171 10.00 -3.32 -9.34
#